data_AF-A0A0T6B5X0-F1
#
_entry.id   AF-A0A0T6B5X0-F1
#
_cell.length_a   1.000
_cell.length_b   1.000
_cell.length_c   1.000
_cell.angle_alpha   90.00
_cell.angle_beta   90.00
_cell.angle_gamma   90.00
#
_symmetry.space_group_name_H-M   'P 1'
#
loop_
_entity.id
_entity.type
_entity.pdbx_description
1 polymer ?
#
loop_
_entity_poly.entity_id
_entity_poly.type
_entity_poly.pdbx_seq_one_letter_code
_entity_poly.pdbx_strand_id
1 'polypeptide(L)'
;VMEFLRDFDRCNEQIIRREDFKRGLSVCKFELTDNEMETLMEVFASPMRRECVDYKRFSEVVEESFTQSCLERAPLIVPLQHIPTKDCERNFLNFDERLTLSVAMQKLSKKPDLQMNLMSLFQDFDRTNCGTISQDLFLKALSVRGMHNLISRNEFDMICKCFSYERGLRDEVDYRAFIKALDILHATDKYNPF
;
A
#
# COMPACT_ATOMS: atom_id res chain seq x y z
N VAL A 1 14.65 11.47 -9.83
CA VAL A 1 13.66 12.35 -10.51
C VAL A 1 13.88 13.82 -10.20
N MET A 2 14.14 14.18 -8.93
CA MET A 2 14.39 15.57 -8.52
C MET A 2 15.45 16.31 -9.36
N GLU A 3 16.58 15.66 -9.65
CA GLU A 3 17.67 16.27 -10.43
C GLU A 3 17.23 16.69 -11.83
N PHE A 4 16.40 15.88 -12.51
CA PHE A 4 15.89 16.21 -13.85
C PHE A 4 14.89 17.35 -13.86
N LEU A 5 14.13 17.53 -12.78
CA LEU A 5 13.11 18.59 -12.67
C LEU A 5 13.72 19.92 -12.22
N ARG A 6 14.82 19.87 -11.45
CA ARG A 6 15.51 21.06 -10.94
C ARG A 6 16.06 21.95 -12.06
N ASP A 7 16.45 21.38 -13.20
CA ASP A 7 16.94 22.15 -14.35
C ASP A 7 15.90 23.11 -14.94
N PHE A 8 14.61 22.86 -14.68
CA PHE A 8 13.51 23.71 -15.11
C PHE A 8 13.17 24.81 -14.10
N ASP A 9 13.72 24.76 -12.88
CA ASP A 9 13.50 25.73 -11.81
C ASP A 9 14.73 26.62 -11.58
N ARG A 10 14.95 27.56 -12.50
CA ARG A 10 16.10 28.48 -12.44
C ARG A 10 16.09 29.40 -11.22
N CYS A 11 14.91 29.66 -10.66
CA CYS A 11 14.73 30.54 -9.52
C CYS A 11 14.73 29.80 -8.18
N ASN A 12 14.85 28.47 -8.20
CA ASN A 12 14.80 27.61 -7.02
C ASN A 12 13.52 27.84 -6.17
N GLU A 13 12.39 28.07 -6.85
CA GLU A 13 11.07 28.28 -6.22
C GLU A 13 10.40 26.97 -5.79
N GLN A 14 10.98 25.81 -6.12
CA GLN A 14 10.46 24.47 -5.87
C GLN A 14 9.17 24.14 -6.63
N ILE A 15 8.83 24.98 -7.61
CA ILE A 15 7.69 24.81 -8.52
C ILE A 15 8.15 25.00 -9.96
N ILE A 16 7.52 24.30 -10.89
CA ILE A 16 7.77 24.45 -12.34
C ILE A 16 6.44 24.42 -13.11
N ARG A 17 6.42 24.90 -14.36
CA ARG A 17 5.18 24.88 -15.15
C ARG A 17 4.78 23.43 -15.47
N ARG A 18 3.49 23.21 -15.67
CA ARG A 18 2.95 21.89 -16.10
C ARG A 18 3.67 21.33 -17.34
N GLU A 19 3.94 22.17 -18.33
CA GLU A 19 4.71 21.79 -19.54
C GLU A 19 6.15 21.34 -19.23
N ASP A 20 6.82 22.01 -18.28
CA ASP A 20 8.17 21.68 -17.84
C ASP A 20 8.19 20.38 -17.05
N PHE A 21 7.18 20.17 -16.20
CA PHE A 21 7.01 18.93 -15.45
C PHE A 21 6.81 17.73 -16.37
N LYS A 22 5.93 17.85 -17.39
CA LYS A 22 5.72 16.80 -18.40
C LYS A 22 7.02 16.49 -19.17
N ARG A 23 7.80 17.52 -19.52
CA ARG A 23 9.10 17.35 -20.19
C ARG A 23 10.15 16.71 -19.29
N GLY A 24 10.24 17.09 -18.02
CA GLY A 24 11.20 16.49 -17.10
C GLY A 24 10.89 15.02 -16.80
N LEU A 25 9.62 14.64 -16.73
CA LEU A 25 9.22 13.24 -16.54
C LEU A 25 9.39 12.38 -17.78
N SER A 26 9.29 12.92 -18.99
CA SER A 26 9.52 12.13 -20.21
C SER A 26 10.97 11.65 -20.32
N VAL A 27 11.92 12.38 -19.74
CA VAL A 27 13.34 11.96 -19.62
C VAL A 27 13.49 10.75 -18.70
N CYS A 28 12.61 10.61 -17.71
CA CYS A 28 12.63 9.50 -16.75
C CYS A 28 12.08 8.18 -17.34
N LYS A 29 11.62 8.17 -18.60
CA LYS A 29 11.06 6.99 -19.32
C LYS A 29 9.93 6.28 -18.57
N PHE A 30 9.13 7.01 -17.80
CA PHE A 30 7.92 6.44 -17.22
C PHE A 30 6.87 6.23 -18.32
N GLU A 31 6.25 5.05 -18.34
CA GLU A 31 5.13 4.74 -19.24
C GLU A 31 3.83 5.25 -18.63
N LEU A 32 3.68 6.58 -18.55
CA LEU A 32 2.46 7.23 -18.07
C LEU A 32 1.55 7.58 -19.24
N THR A 33 0.27 7.22 -19.13
CA THR A 33 -0.78 7.73 -20.00
C THR A 33 -0.97 9.23 -19.80
N ASP A 34 -1.56 9.92 -20.79
CA ASP A 34 -1.84 11.35 -20.66
C ASP A 34 -2.76 11.66 -19.46
N ASN A 35 -3.68 10.76 -19.12
CA ASN A 35 -4.58 10.91 -17.97
C ASN A 35 -3.84 10.79 -16.63
N GLU A 36 -2.90 9.86 -16.52
CA GLU A 36 -2.05 9.72 -15.32
C GLU A 36 -1.13 10.91 -15.15
N MET A 37 -0.55 11.41 -16.25
CA MET A 37 0.25 12.64 -16.23
C MET A 37 -0.57 13.84 -15.76
N GLU A 38 -1.79 14.01 -16.27
CA GLU A 38 -2.67 15.11 -15.83
C GLU A 38 -3.03 14.98 -14.35
N THR A 39 -3.38 13.77 -13.92
CA THR A 39 -3.69 13.47 -12.51
C THR A 39 -2.52 13.84 -11.60
N LEU A 40 -1.28 13.51 -11.97
CA LEU A 40 -0.09 13.91 -11.20
C LEU A 40 0.03 15.44 -11.13
N MET A 41 -0.15 16.15 -12.24
CA MET A 41 -0.07 17.61 -12.26
C MET A 41 -1.18 18.27 -11.42
N GLU A 42 -2.37 17.67 -11.36
CA GLU A 42 -3.46 18.12 -10.47
C GLU A 42 -3.14 17.87 -9.00
N VAL A 43 -2.75 16.63 -8.65
CA VAL A 43 -2.44 16.24 -7.27
C VAL A 43 -1.28 17.06 -6.72
N PHE A 44 -0.28 17.38 -7.53
CA PHE A 44 0.89 18.16 -7.13
C PHE A 44 0.83 19.63 -7.56
N ALA A 45 -0.34 20.16 -7.91
CA ALA A 45 -0.48 21.57 -8.25
C ALA A 45 -0.04 22.48 -7.08
N SER A 46 0.68 23.57 -7.40
CA SER A 46 1.07 24.56 -6.41
C SER A 46 -0.17 25.24 -5.83
N PRO A 47 -0.30 25.35 -4.49
CA PRO A 47 -1.45 25.99 -3.85
C PRO A 47 -1.65 27.45 -4.27
N MET A 48 -0.55 28.15 -4.60
CA MET A 48 -0.57 29.57 -4.97
C MET A 48 -0.56 29.81 -6.49
N ARG A 49 -0.13 28.83 -7.29
CA ARG A 49 -0.03 28.96 -8.76
C ARG A 49 -0.50 27.66 -9.43
N ARG A 50 -1.80 27.53 -9.71
CA ARG A 50 -2.38 26.28 -10.25
C ARG A 50 -1.80 25.81 -11.59
N GLU A 51 -1.22 26.72 -12.37
CA GLU A 51 -0.50 26.40 -13.62
C GLU A 51 0.90 25.82 -13.39
N CYS A 52 1.34 25.75 -12.13
CA CYS A 52 2.62 25.21 -11.72
C CYS A 52 2.43 23.96 -10.85
N VAL A 53 3.41 23.06 -10.91
CA VAL A 53 3.49 21.83 -10.13
C VAL A 53 4.58 22.00 -9.08
N ASP A 54 4.27 21.66 -7.82
CA ASP A 54 5.22 21.52 -6.73
C ASP A 54 6.03 20.23 -6.93
N TYR A 55 7.07 20.34 -7.75
CA TYR A 55 7.90 19.20 -8.14
C TYR A 55 8.76 18.69 -6.99
N LYS A 56 9.02 19.53 -5.98
CA LYS A 56 9.72 19.10 -4.77
C LYS A 56 8.83 18.17 -3.96
N ARG A 57 7.58 18.54 -3.68
CA ARG A 57 6.63 17.66 -2.99
C ARG A 57 6.43 16.35 -3.74
N PHE A 58 6.31 16.42 -5.07
CA PHE A 58 6.27 15.22 -5.91
C PHE A 58 7.53 14.36 -5.73
N SER A 59 8.73 14.96 -5.81
CA SER A 59 9.99 14.23 -5.70
C SER A 59 10.17 13.59 -4.31
N GLU A 60 9.77 14.28 -3.25
CA GLU A 60 9.79 13.76 -1.88
C GLU A 60 8.87 12.55 -1.74
N VAL A 61 7.63 12.61 -2.26
CA VAL A 61 6.70 11.47 -2.25
C VAL A 61 7.24 10.27 -3.04
N VAL A 62 7.89 10.51 -4.18
CA VAL A 62 8.53 9.45 -4.95
C VAL A 62 9.71 8.85 -4.19
N GLU A 63 10.53 9.66 -3.53
CA GLU A 63 11.69 9.18 -2.75
C GLU A 63 11.25 8.43 -1.48
N GLU A 64 10.18 8.87 -0.82
CA GLU A 64 9.58 8.20 0.34
C GLU A 64 9.13 6.77 0.03
N SER A 65 8.83 6.47 -1.24
CA SER A 65 8.53 5.10 -1.66
C SER A 65 9.75 4.17 -1.57
N PHE A 66 10.98 4.69 -1.63
CA PHE A 66 12.22 3.90 -1.55
C PHE A 66 12.91 4.00 -0.19
N THR A 67 12.87 5.18 0.43
CA THR A 67 13.58 5.44 1.69
C THR A 67 12.72 6.25 2.65
N GLN A 68 12.71 5.85 3.93
CA GLN A 68 12.05 6.64 4.97
C GLN A 68 12.97 7.82 5.34
N SER A 69 12.57 9.03 4.96
CA SER A 69 13.29 10.26 5.25
C SER A 69 13.43 10.52 6.76
N CYS A 70 14.44 11.32 7.13
CA CYS A 70 14.66 11.82 8.50
C CYS A 70 15.04 10.80 9.60
N LEU A 71 15.43 9.56 9.27
CA LEU A 71 15.90 8.57 10.25
C LEU A 71 17.13 9.05 11.05
N GLU A 72 17.98 9.88 10.45
CA GLU A 72 19.14 10.50 11.11
C GLU A 72 18.75 11.39 12.31
N ARG A 73 17.53 11.94 12.32
CA ARG A 73 16.99 12.79 13.39
C ARG A 73 16.19 12.00 14.43
N ALA A 74 15.94 10.72 14.18
CA ALA A 74 15.15 9.85 15.05
C ALA A 74 15.68 8.40 14.97
N PRO A 75 16.86 8.12 15.55
CA PRO A 75 17.56 6.83 15.40
C PRO A 75 16.83 5.65 16.05
N LEU A 76 15.82 5.91 16.89
CA LEU A 76 14.98 4.88 17.51
C LEU A 76 13.80 4.44 16.63
N ILE A 77 13.52 5.15 15.52
CA ILE A 77 12.49 4.73 14.57
C ILE A 77 13.03 3.54 13.78
N VAL A 78 12.35 2.39 13.90
CA VAL A 78 12.61 1.24 13.05
C VAL A 78 12.07 1.58 11.65
N PRO A 79 12.92 1.58 10.61
CA PRO A 79 12.46 1.86 9.25
C PRO A 79 11.39 0.84 8.88
N LEU A 80 10.25 1.31 8.36
CA LEU A 80 9.28 0.40 7.77
C LEU A 80 9.94 -0.25 6.55
N GLN A 81 10.00 -1.59 6.55
CA GLN A 81 10.47 -2.30 5.36
C GLN A 81 9.52 -1.95 4.22
N HIS A 82 10.03 -1.30 3.17
CA HIS A 82 9.27 -1.15 1.93
C HIS A 82 8.99 -2.55 1.40
N ILE A 83 7.71 -2.93 1.41
CA ILE A 83 7.22 -4.14 0.75
C ILE A 83 6.74 -3.64 -0.61
N PRO A 84 7.46 -3.96 -1.71
CA PRO A 84 6.99 -3.60 -3.04
C PRO A 84 5.58 -4.12 -3.18
N THR A 85 4.63 -3.22 -3.40
CA THR A 85 3.28 -3.60 -3.73
C THR A 85 3.37 -4.38 -5.03
N LYS A 86 3.16 -5.70 -4.97
CA LYS A 86 2.82 -6.49 -6.16
C LYS A 86 1.38 -6.15 -6.56
N ASP A 87 1.08 -4.86 -6.68
CA ASP A 87 -0.18 -4.37 -7.17
C ASP A 87 -0.18 -4.68 -8.67
N CYS A 88 -0.58 -5.91 -9.01
CA CYS A 88 -1.12 -6.18 -10.33
C CYS A 88 -2.52 -5.54 -10.41
N GLU A 89 -3.05 -5.35 -11.61
CA GLU A 89 -4.39 -4.76 -11.82
C GLU A 89 -5.48 -5.40 -10.92
N ARG A 90 -5.32 -6.67 -10.55
CA ARG A 90 -6.25 -7.38 -9.65
C ARG A 90 -6.18 -6.97 -8.18
N ASN A 91 -4.97 -6.67 -7.67
CA ASN A 91 -4.76 -6.29 -6.27
C ASN A 91 -4.82 -4.78 -6.05
N PHE A 92 -5.02 -4.01 -7.13
CA PHE A 92 -5.17 -2.57 -7.04
C PHE A 92 -6.39 -2.20 -6.19
N LEU A 93 -6.15 -1.43 -5.13
CA LEU A 93 -7.18 -0.82 -4.31
C LEU A 93 -7.22 0.69 -4.54
N ASN A 94 -8.41 1.21 -4.83
CA ASN A 94 -8.66 2.64 -4.85
C ASN A 94 -8.70 3.22 -3.42
N PHE A 95 -8.87 4.54 -3.29
CA PHE A 95 -8.86 5.22 -1.99
C PHE A 95 -9.90 4.67 -0.99
N ASP A 96 -11.16 4.52 -1.43
CA ASP A 96 -12.24 4.04 -0.57
C ASP A 96 -12.08 2.55 -0.19
N GLU A 97 -11.56 1.75 -1.12
CA GLU A 97 -11.21 0.35 -0.88
C GLU A 97 -10.06 0.22 0.13
N ARG A 98 -9.03 1.08 0.03
CA ARG A 98 -7.92 1.14 1.01
C ARG A 98 -8.42 1.56 2.40
N LEU A 99 -9.35 2.52 2.47
CA LEU A 99 -9.96 2.90 3.73
C LEU A 99 -10.73 1.74 4.36
N THR A 100 -11.54 1.04 3.55
CA THR A 100 -12.30 -0.13 3.99
C THR A 100 -11.38 -1.25 4.47
N LEU A 101 -10.33 -1.55 3.72
CA LEU A 101 -9.30 -2.53 4.11
C LEU A 101 -8.64 -2.14 5.42
N SER A 102 -8.24 -0.87 5.57
CA SER A 102 -7.58 -0.38 6.78
C SER A 102 -8.45 -0.59 8.02
N VAL A 103 -9.74 -0.25 7.94
CA VAL A 103 -10.71 -0.50 9.03
C VAL A 103 -10.83 -1.99 9.31
N ALA A 104 -10.92 -2.84 8.28
CA ALA A 104 -10.98 -4.29 8.43
C ALA A 104 -9.75 -4.86 9.17
N MET A 105 -8.56 -4.48 8.72
CA MET A 105 -7.29 -4.94 9.29
C MET A 105 -7.12 -4.45 10.74
N GLN A 106 -7.54 -3.23 11.07
CA GLN A 106 -7.55 -2.72 12.44
C GLN A 106 -8.52 -3.47 13.36
N LYS A 107 -9.71 -3.85 12.87
CA LYS A 107 -10.65 -4.67 13.64
C LYS A 107 -10.06 -6.02 13.99
N LEU A 108 -9.36 -6.64 13.03
CA LEU A 108 -8.72 -7.93 13.21
C LEU A 108 -7.44 -7.84 14.07
N SER A 109 -6.64 -6.77 13.96
CA SER A 109 -5.39 -6.58 14.72
C SER A 109 -5.62 -6.45 16.23
N LYS A 110 -6.75 -5.88 16.64
CA LYS A 110 -7.16 -5.66 18.04
C LYS A 110 -7.57 -6.92 18.80
N LYS A 111 -7.51 -8.10 18.16
CA LYS A 111 -7.91 -9.39 18.75
C LYS A 111 -6.79 -10.43 18.62
N PRO A 112 -5.63 -10.22 19.27
CA PRO A 112 -4.48 -11.13 19.16
C PRO A 112 -4.81 -12.56 19.61
N ASP A 113 -5.69 -12.72 20.60
CA ASP A 113 -6.14 -14.03 21.07
C ASP A 113 -6.80 -14.86 19.96
N LEU A 114 -7.50 -14.20 19.04
CA LEU A 114 -8.16 -14.86 17.90
C LEU A 114 -7.17 -15.20 16.79
N GLN A 115 -6.04 -14.50 16.71
CA GLN A 115 -4.96 -14.73 15.73
C GLN A 115 -4.03 -15.88 16.12
N MET A 116 -3.95 -16.24 17.41
CA MET A 116 -3.11 -17.36 17.85
C MET A 116 -3.42 -18.64 17.07
N ASN A 117 -2.44 -19.37 16.55
CA ASN A 117 -2.64 -20.59 15.76
C ASN A 117 -3.45 -20.39 14.45
N LEU A 118 -3.70 -19.15 14.01
CA LEU A 118 -4.34 -18.91 12.71
C LEU A 118 -3.41 -19.36 11.57
N MET A 119 -2.10 -19.17 11.72
CA MET A 119 -1.08 -19.69 10.79
C MET A 119 -1.18 -21.21 10.63
N SER A 120 -1.24 -21.97 11.74
CA SER A 120 -1.31 -23.44 11.66
C SER A 120 -2.61 -23.90 11.00
N LEU A 121 -3.73 -23.21 11.28
CA LEU A 121 -5.01 -23.52 10.64
C LEU A 121 -4.95 -23.32 9.11
N PHE A 122 -4.29 -22.26 8.64
CA PHE A 122 -4.08 -22.06 7.21
C PHE A 122 -3.16 -23.12 6.60
N GLN A 123 -2.09 -23.51 7.30
CA GLN A 123 -1.19 -24.58 6.87
C GLN A 123 -1.91 -25.94 6.77
N ASP A 124 -2.87 -26.23 7.65
CA ASP A 124 -3.68 -27.45 7.58
C ASP A 124 -4.56 -27.49 6.30
N PHE A 125 -5.01 -26.32 5.84
CA PHE A 125 -5.74 -26.19 4.58
C PHE A 125 -4.81 -26.20 3.35
N ASP A 126 -3.61 -25.64 3.47
CA ASP A 126 -2.57 -25.61 2.44
C ASP A 126 -1.66 -26.83 2.51
N ARG A 127 -2.19 -28.01 2.14
CA ARG A 127 -1.44 -29.29 2.14
C ARG A 127 -0.16 -29.27 1.30
N THR A 128 -0.10 -28.39 0.31
CA THR A 128 1.07 -28.23 -0.56
C THR A 128 2.09 -27.23 -0.03
N ASN A 129 1.79 -26.56 1.09
CA ASN A 129 2.59 -25.50 1.71
C ASN A 129 3.01 -24.41 0.71
N CYS A 130 2.11 -24.07 -0.22
CA CYS A 130 2.37 -23.11 -1.28
C CYS A 130 2.21 -21.65 -0.84
N GLY A 131 1.57 -21.40 0.31
CA GLY A 131 1.35 -20.08 0.88
C GLY A 131 0.03 -19.43 0.50
N THR A 132 -0.83 -20.13 -0.26
CA THR A 132 -2.12 -19.62 -0.73
C THR A 132 -3.25 -20.62 -0.48
N ILE A 133 -4.47 -20.13 -0.32
CA ILE A 133 -5.69 -20.95 -0.17
C ILE A 133 -6.88 -20.30 -0.87
N SER A 134 -7.93 -21.06 -1.19
CA SER A 134 -9.15 -20.47 -1.75
C SER A 134 -9.85 -19.51 -0.77
N GLN A 135 -10.62 -18.56 -1.29
CA GLN A 135 -11.39 -17.62 -0.48
C GLN A 135 -12.38 -18.34 0.47
N ASP A 136 -12.98 -19.46 0.06
CA ASP A 136 -13.85 -20.26 0.92
C ASP A 136 -13.11 -20.87 2.12
N LEU A 137 -11.89 -21.38 1.90
CA LEU A 137 -11.05 -21.91 2.96
C LEU A 137 -10.56 -20.80 3.89
N PHE A 138 -10.26 -19.64 3.32
CA PHE A 138 -9.91 -18.44 4.09
C PHE A 138 -11.08 -17.97 4.98
N LEU A 139 -12.29 -17.89 4.42
CA LEU A 139 -13.51 -17.57 5.18
C LEU A 139 -13.75 -18.59 6.30
N LYS A 140 -13.61 -19.89 5.99
CA LYS A 140 -13.76 -20.97 6.97
C LYS A 140 -12.76 -20.83 8.11
N ALA A 141 -11.51 -20.54 7.80
CA ALA A 141 -10.45 -20.33 8.78
C ALA A 141 -10.78 -19.16 9.72
N LEU A 142 -11.17 -18.01 9.18
CA LEU A 142 -11.57 -16.85 9.98
C LEU A 142 -12.83 -17.12 10.81
N SER A 143 -13.76 -17.92 10.29
CA SER A 143 -15.00 -18.29 10.98
C SER A 143 -14.74 -19.21 12.18
N VAL A 144 -13.83 -20.19 12.03
CA VAL A 144 -13.39 -21.07 13.13
C VAL A 144 -12.81 -20.28 14.30
N ARG A 145 -12.13 -19.17 14.02
CA ARG A 145 -11.59 -18.25 15.02
C ARG A 145 -12.57 -17.16 15.48
N GLY A 146 -13.79 -17.14 14.96
CA GLY A 146 -14.78 -16.08 15.23
C GLY A 146 -14.38 -14.70 14.68
N MET A 147 -13.32 -14.62 13.86
CA MET A 147 -12.81 -13.38 13.28
C MET A 147 -13.73 -12.86 12.16
N HIS A 148 -14.40 -13.75 11.44
CA HIS A 148 -15.34 -13.34 10.39
C HIS A 148 -16.47 -12.43 10.93
N ASN A 149 -16.93 -12.65 12.16
CA ASN A 149 -18.00 -11.86 12.79
C ASN A 149 -17.58 -10.42 13.13
N LEU A 150 -16.28 -10.12 13.08
CA LEU A 150 -15.75 -8.78 13.38
C LEU A 150 -15.78 -7.87 12.17
N ILE A 151 -15.89 -8.44 10.97
CA ILE A 151 -15.80 -7.73 9.70
C ILE A 151 -17.09 -7.93 8.90
N SER A 152 -17.47 -6.90 8.16
CA SER A 152 -18.55 -6.98 7.19
C SER A 152 -18.13 -7.79 5.96
N ARG A 153 -19.13 -8.17 5.14
CA ARG A 153 -18.86 -8.84 3.87
C ARG A 153 -17.97 -7.99 2.94
N ASN A 154 -18.25 -6.69 2.84
CA ASN A 154 -17.44 -5.77 2.03
C ASN A 154 -15.99 -5.71 2.51
N GLU A 155 -15.77 -5.67 3.83
CA GLU A 155 -14.43 -5.70 4.42
C GLU A 155 -13.70 -7.02 4.13
N PHE A 156 -14.40 -8.15 4.19
CA PHE A 156 -13.85 -9.45 3.81
C PHE A 156 -13.45 -9.48 2.34
N ASP A 157 -14.30 -8.98 1.44
CA ASP A 157 -14.04 -8.93 0.00
C ASP A 157 -12.81 -8.06 -0.29
N MET A 158 -12.63 -6.94 0.44
CA MET A 158 -11.43 -6.10 0.31
C MET A 158 -10.15 -6.78 0.81
N ILE A 159 -10.22 -7.57 1.88
CA ILE A 159 -9.09 -8.39 2.33
C ILE A 159 -8.72 -9.40 1.24
N CYS A 160 -9.71 -10.13 0.70
CA CYS A 160 -9.49 -11.10 -0.37
C CYS A 160 -8.89 -10.46 -1.63
N LYS A 161 -9.35 -9.26 -2.01
CA LYS A 161 -8.80 -8.50 -3.13
C LYS A 161 -7.36 -8.04 -2.85
N CYS A 162 -7.09 -7.51 -1.67
CA CYS A 162 -5.76 -7.03 -1.29
C CYS A 162 -4.70 -8.13 -1.30
N PHE A 163 -5.06 -9.29 -0.77
CA PHE A 163 -4.15 -10.43 -0.63
C PHE A 163 -4.38 -11.47 -1.73
N SER A 164 -4.95 -11.07 -2.87
CA SER A 164 -5.24 -12.02 -3.94
C SER A 164 -3.95 -12.51 -4.61
N TYR A 165 -3.97 -13.77 -5.00
CA TYR A 165 -2.86 -14.44 -5.67
C TYR A 165 -3.39 -15.29 -6.81
N GLU A 166 -2.86 -15.08 -8.01
CA GLU A 166 -3.25 -15.83 -9.20
C GLU A 166 -2.58 -17.21 -9.20
N ARG A 167 -3.39 -18.26 -9.08
CA ARG A 167 -2.95 -19.64 -9.24
C ARG A 167 -3.68 -20.29 -10.41
N GLY A 168 -3.10 -20.12 -11.60
CA GLY A 168 -3.73 -20.55 -12.84
C GLY A 168 -4.96 -19.69 -13.15
N LEU A 169 -6.15 -20.28 -13.21
CA LEU A 169 -7.41 -19.58 -13.50
C LEU A 169 -8.24 -19.27 -12.24
N ARG A 170 -7.66 -19.45 -11.04
CA ARG A 170 -8.36 -19.23 -9.77
C ARG A 170 -7.66 -18.17 -8.96
N ASP A 171 -8.46 -17.31 -8.34
CA ASP A 171 -8.01 -16.36 -7.35
C ASP A 171 -7.95 -17.06 -5.98
N GLU A 172 -6.75 -17.11 -5.42
CA GLU A 172 -6.50 -17.57 -4.07
C GLU A 172 -6.09 -16.39 -3.18
N VAL A 173 -6.01 -16.60 -1.88
CA VAL A 173 -5.59 -15.62 -0.88
C VAL A 173 -4.21 -16.02 -0.37
N ASP A 174 -3.24 -15.12 -0.46
CA ASP A 174 -1.93 -15.23 0.18
C ASP A 174 -2.10 -15.00 1.69
N TYR A 175 -2.37 -16.09 2.40
CA TYR A 175 -2.59 -16.05 3.83
C TYR A 175 -1.31 -15.70 4.60
N ARG A 176 -0.12 -15.93 4.02
CA ARG A 176 1.16 -15.59 4.65
C ARG A 176 1.36 -14.07 4.66
N ALA A 177 1.08 -13.42 3.53
CA ALA A 177 1.07 -11.96 3.43
C ALA A 177 0.03 -11.34 4.37
N PHE A 178 -1.17 -11.93 4.45
CA PHE A 178 -2.22 -11.50 5.39
C PHE A 178 -1.76 -11.57 6.85
N ILE A 179 -1.20 -12.70 7.30
CA ILE A 179 -0.68 -12.84 8.68
C ILE A 179 0.45 -11.84 8.94
N LYS A 180 1.41 -11.70 8.02
CA LYS A 180 2.50 -10.73 8.15
C LYS A 180 1.96 -9.30 8.32
N ALA A 181 0.91 -8.93 7.58
CA ALA A 181 0.28 -7.63 7.71
C ALA A 181 -0.37 -7.43 9.10
N LEU A 182 -1.06 -8.45 9.63
CA LEU A 182 -1.60 -8.39 11.00
C LEU A 182 -0.50 -8.24 12.06
N ASP A 183 0.62 -8.96 11.92
CA ASP A 183 1.74 -8.88 12.85
C ASP A 183 2.39 -7.49 12.84
N ILE A 184 2.57 -6.88 11.67
CA ILE A 184 3.09 -5.51 11.52
C ILE A 184 2.16 -4.49 12.19
N LEU A 185 0.85 -4.63 12.01
CA LEU A 185 -0.13 -3.73 12.64
C LEU A 185 -0.12 -3.88 14.16
N HIS A 186 -0.05 -5.11 14.67
CA HIS A 186 0.05 -5.36 16.10
C HIS A 186 1.35 -4.81 16.71
N ALA A 187 2.47 -4.89 15.98
CA ALA A 187 3.72 -4.27 16.39
C ALA A 187 3.59 -2.74 16.42
N THR A 188 3.02 -2.14 15.37
CA THR A 188 2.85 -0.68 15.29
C THR A 188 1.94 -0.13 16.39
N ASP A 189 0.84 -0.82 16.72
CA ASP A 189 -0.06 -0.44 17.83
C ASP A 189 0.66 -0.44 19.20
N LYS A 190 1.64 -1.32 19.42
CA LYS A 190 2.46 -1.33 20.65
C LYS A 190 3.37 -0.11 20.78
N TYR A 191 3.78 0.49 19.66
CA TYR A 191 4.71 1.62 19.64
C TYR A 191 4.02 2.98 19.51
N ASN A 192 2.70 3.01 19.25
CA ASN A 192 1.95 4.26 19.14
C ASN A 192 0.64 4.21 19.97
N PRO A 193 0.71 4.27 21.31
CA PRO A 193 -0.45 4.17 22.19
C PRO A 193 -1.25 5.50 22.35
N PHE A 194 -1.02 6.49 21.49
CA PHE A 194 -1.57 7.85 21.60
C PHE A 194 -2.54 8.17 20.47
#